data_AF-A0A396ZY52-F1
#
_entry.id   AF-A0A396ZY52-F1
#
_cell.length_a   1.000
_cell.length_b   1.000
_cell.length_c   1.000
_cell.angle_alpha   90.00
_cell.angle_beta   90.00
_cell.angle_gamma   90.00
#
_symmetry.space_group_name_H-M   'P 1'
#
loop_
_entity.id
_entity.type
_entity.pdbx_description
1 polymer ?
#
loop_
_entity_poly.entity_id
_entity_poly.type
_entity_poly.pdbx_seq_one_letter_code
_entity_poly.pdbx_strand_id
1 'polypeptide(L)'
;MEFTLLSAIALFVAATAKTNNTITGIDGRARSLEQEAAFQTDAETNRACHEINANYIPSSVFHNCFHTIDQIYEFADELIAQNPKLLSKFVISKTYNGAMIHGYKLTKGHSQSLYFQAQVHAR
;
A
#
# COMPACT_ATOMS: atom_id res chain seq x y z
N MET A 1 -16.06 -2.57 34.49
CA MET A 1 -16.32 -1.12 34.57
C MET A 1 -16.11 -0.61 33.15
N GLU A 2 -17.19 -0.66 32.37
CA GLU A 2 -17.20 -0.42 30.93
C GLU A 2 -17.22 1.10 30.70
N PHE A 3 -16.19 1.66 30.06
CA PHE A 3 -16.20 3.05 29.61
C PHE A 3 -16.75 3.08 28.19
N THR A 4 -18.05 3.33 28.06
CA THR A 4 -18.68 3.71 26.78
C THR A 4 -18.28 5.13 26.42
N LEU A 5 -17.31 5.26 25.52
CA LEU A 5 -16.92 6.54 24.93
C LEU A 5 -17.97 6.95 23.89
N LEU A 6 -18.97 7.72 24.31
CA LEU A 6 -19.93 8.39 23.43
C LEU A 6 -19.18 9.45 22.60
N SER A 7 -18.86 9.11 21.35
CA SER A 7 -18.30 10.06 20.39
C SER A 7 -19.42 11.01 19.92
N ALA A 8 -19.46 12.21 20.49
CA ALA A 8 -20.40 13.25 20.09
C ALA A 8 -19.95 13.86 18.76
N ILE A 9 -20.61 13.48 17.67
CA ILE A 9 -20.46 14.17 16.38
C ILE A 9 -21.32 15.44 16.43
N ALA A 10 -20.69 16.59 16.65
CA ALA A 10 -21.35 17.88 16.51
C ALA A 10 -21.63 18.15 15.02
N LEU A 11 -22.91 18.10 14.62
CA LEU A 11 -23.38 18.53 13.31
C LEU A 11 -23.35 20.07 13.26
N PHE A 12 -22.30 20.63 12.64
CA PHE A 12 -22.30 22.04 12.26
C PHE A 12 -23.06 22.23 10.95
N VAL A 13 -24.26 22.82 11.04
CA VAL A 13 -24.94 23.40 9.89
C VAL A 13 -24.25 24.73 9.59
N ALA A 14 -23.36 24.76 8.59
CA ALA A 14 -22.70 25.98 8.12
C ALA A 14 -23.24 26.37 6.75
N ALA A 15 -23.68 27.63 6.66
CA ALA A 15 -24.13 28.30 5.46
C ALA A 15 -23.12 28.15 4.30
N THR A 16 -23.66 28.09 3.08
CA THR A 16 -22.91 27.95 1.82
C THR A 16 -22.05 29.19 1.54
N ALA A 17 -20.86 29.25 2.12
CA ALA A 17 -19.75 29.99 1.57
C ALA A 17 -18.77 28.97 1.00
N LYS A 18 -18.53 29.00 -0.33
CA LYS A 18 -17.39 28.32 -0.97
C LYS A 18 -16.11 28.94 -0.42
N THR A 19 -15.75 28.53 0.78
CA THR A 19 -14.46 28.81 1.39
C THR A 19 -13.52 27.75 0.82
N ASN A 20 -12.44 28.19 0.16
CA ASN A 20 -11.39 27.31 -0.37
C ASN A 20 -10.60 26.70 0.79
N ASN A 21 -11.29 25.96 1.67
CA ASN A 21 -10.72 25.41 2.88
C ASN A 21 -9.77 24.29 2.48
N THR A 22 -8.49 24.58 2.68
CA THR A 22 -7.40 23.62 2.51
C THR A 22 -7.12 23.01 3.87
N ILE A 23 -7.19 21.68 3.97
CA ILE A 23 -6.75 20.90 5.13
C ILE A 23 -5.31 20.46 4.87
N THR A 24 -4.45 20.57 5.89
CA THR A 24 -3.11 19.99 5.83
C THR A 24 -3.18 18.54 6.28
N GLY A 25 -2.93 17.60 5.38
CA GLY A 25 -2.91 16.17 5.70
C GLY A 25 -1.73 15.81 6.61
N ILE A 26 -1.73 14.57 7.12
CA ILE A 26 -0.66 14.05 7.99
C ILE A 26 0.72 14.03 7.31
N ASP A 27 0.75 14.09 5.99
CA ASP A 27 1.93 14.19 5.14
C ASP A 27 2.37 15.64 4.86
N GLY A 28 1.79 16.62 5.57
CA GLY A 28 2.12 18.04 5.45
C GLY A 28 1.60 18.70 4.17
N ARG A 29 0.80 18.00 3.35
CA ARG A 29 0.28 18.55 2.10
C ARG A 29 -1.09 19.21 2.30
N ALA A 30 -1.22 20.44 1.83
CA ALA A 30 -2.51 21.13 1.77
C ALA A 30 -3.38 20.53 0.65
N ARG A 31 -4.60 20.13 0.99
CA ARG A 31 -5.61 19.53 0.10
C ARG A 31 -6.95 20.22 0.28
N SER A 32 -7.76 20.29 -0.77
CA SER A 32 -9.17 20.67 -0.61
C SER A 32 -9.93 19.62 0.20
N LEU A 33 -11.07 20.02 0.78
CA LEU A 33 -11.98 19.08 1.45
C LEU A 33 -12.39 17.90 0.55
N GLU A 34 -12.61 18.17 -0.74
CA GLU A 34 -12.97 17.14 -1.73
C GLU A 34 -11.82 16.15 -1.95
N GLN A 35 -10.58 16.64 -2.03
CA GLN A 35 -9.39 15.80 -2.18
C GLN A 35 -9.15 14.93 -0.94
N GLU A 36 -9.36 15.49 0.25
CA GLU A 36 -9.24 14.74 1.51
C GLU A 36 -10.33 13.66 1.62
N ALA A 37 -11.58 13.99 1.27
CA ALA A 37 -12.67 13.02 1.24
C ALA A 37 -12.43 11.87 0.24
N ALA A 38 -11.89 12.18 -0.95
CA ALA A 38 -11.51 11.18 -1.93
C ALA A 38 -10.40 10.25 -1.39
N PHE A 39 -9.37 10.81 -0.76
CA PHE A 39 -8.28 10.02 -0.17
C PHE A 39 -8.77 9.08 0.93
N GLN A 40 -9.65 9.58 1.81
CA GLN A 40 -10.26 8.76 2.86
C GLN A 40 -11.10 7.62 2.27
N THR A 41 -11.83 7.89 1.18
CA THR A 41 -12.63 6.88 0.46
C THR A 41 -11.76 5.78 -0.13
N ASP A 42 -10.63 6.12 -0.75
CA ASP A 42 -9.68 5.14 -1.29
C ASP A 42 -9.07 4.26 -0.19
N ALA A 43 -8.72 4.87 0.96
CA ALA A 43 -8.17 4.15 2.10
C ALA A 43 -9.18 3.19 2.74
N GLU A 44 -10.44 3.61 2.88
CA GLU A 44 -11.54 2.78 3.38
C GLU A 44 -11.87 1.64 2.40
N THR A 45 -11.88 1.94 1.09
CA THR A 45 -12.07 0.93 0.03
C THR A 45 -10.99 -0.15 0.10
N ASN A 46 -9.72 0.25 0.21
CA ASN A 46 -8.64 -0.72 0.33
C ASN A 46 -8.72 -1.51 1.64
N ARG A 47 -9.07 -0.87 2.77
CA ARG A 47 -9.27 -1.56 4.05
C ARG A 47 -10.35 -2.65 3.96
N ALA A 48 -11.50 -2.32 3.38
CA ALA A 48 -12.57 -3.30 3.15
C ALA A 48 -12.10 -4.45 2.24
N CYS A 49 -11.26 -4.17 1.24
CA CYS A 49 -10.64 -5.21 0.41
C CYS A 49 -9.81 -6.18 1.27
N HIS A 50 -8.99 -5.69 2.19
CA HIS A 50 -8.17 -6.54 3.07
C HIS A 50 -9.02 -7.42 4.00
N GLU A 51 -10.16 -6.92 4.49
CA GLU A 51 -11.07 -7.71 5.35
C GLU A 51 -11.62 -8.95 4.63
N ILE A 52 -11.91 -8.82 3.33
CA ILE A 52 -12.44 -9.92 2.51
C ILE A 52 -11.31 -10.85 2.03
N ASN A 53 -10.08 -10.34 1.90
CA ASN A 53 -8.93 -11.05 1.31
C ASN A 53 -7.81 -11.34 2.33
N ALA A 54 -8.12 -11.48 3.62
CA ALA A 54 -7.14 -11.59 4.70
C ALA A 54 -6.14 -12.77 4.56
N ASN A 55 -6.51 -13.84 3.85
CA ASN A 55 -5.67 -15.02 3.60
C ASN A 55 -4.94 -14.95 2.25
N TYR A 56 -4.20 -13.86 2.03
CA TYR A 56 -3.60 -13.55 0.72
C TYR A 56 -2.32 -14.34 0.41
N ILE A 57 -1.72 -15.04 1.37
CA ILE A 57 -0.46 -15.75 1.19
C ILE A 57 -0.67 -17.26 1.08
N PRO A 58 -0.13 -17.92 0.03
CA PRO A 58 0.18 -17.41 -1.31
C PRO A 58 -1.00 -17.75 -2.22
N SER A 59 -1.95 -16.84 -2.27
CA SER A 59 -3.19 -17.00 -3.01
C SER A 59 -3.31 -15.92 -4.07
N SER A 60 -3.99 -16.22 -5.18
CA SER A 60 -4.27 -15.25 -6.23
C SER A 60 -5.03 -14.02 -5.73
N VAL A 61 -5.70 -14.14 -4.58
CA VAL A 61 -6.44 -13.03 -3.93
C VAL A 61 -5.52 -11.90 -3.46
N PHE A 62 -4.21 -12.11 -3.34
CA PHE A 62 -3.23 -11.03 -3.11
C PHE A 62 -3.33 -9.91 -4.16
N HIS A 63 -3.66 -10.25 -5.40
CA HIS A 63 -3.74 -9.26 -6.46
C HIS A 63 -5.02 -8.40 -6.43
N ASN A 64 -5.93 -8.63 -5.47
CA ASN A 64 -7.20 -7.91 -5.38
C ASN A 64 -7.07 -6.55 -4.68
N CYS A 65 -6.05 -6.36 -3.84
CA CYS A 65 -5.92 -5.18 -2.97
C CYS A 65 -4.57 -4.48 -3.16
N PHE A 66 -4.48 -3.21 -2.74
CA PHE A 66 -3.19 -2.55 -2.57
C PHE A 66 -2.56 -2.99 -1.26
N HIS A 67 -1.29 -3.40 -1.32
CA HIS A 67 -0.55 -3.92 -0.19
C HIS A 67 0.53 -2.93 0.27
N THR A 68 0.87 -2.99 1.56
CA THR A 68 2.06 -2.30 2.07
C THR A 68 3.32 -2.96 1.51
N ILE A 69 4.45 -2.24 1.54
CA ILE A 69 5.72 -2.80 1.07
C ILE A 69 6.13 -4.06 1.84
N ASP A 70 5.84 -4.12 3.15
CA ASP A 70 6.13 -5.28 3.98
C ASP A 70 5.32 -6.50 3.56
N GLN A 71 4.02 -6.33 3.27
CA GLN A 71 3.17 -7.40 2.76
C GLN A 71 3.60 -7.87 1.36
N ILE A 72 4.09 -6.96 0.51
CA ILE A 72 4.65 -7.31 -0.80
C ILE A 72 5.91 -8.17 -0.65
N TYR A 73 6.78 -7.82 0.30
CA TYR A 73 7.98 -8.62 0.60
C TYR A 73 7.64 -9.98 1.19
N GLU A 74 6.67 -10.04 2.11
CA GLU A 74 6.17 -11.28 2.69
C GLU A 74 5.64 -12.23 1.60
N PHE A 75 4.80 -11.71 0.69
CA PHE A 75 4.29 -12.48 -0.45
C PHE A 75 5.40 -12.99 -1.37
N ALA A 76 6.39 -12.13 -1.69
CA ALA A 76 7.51 -12.52 -2.54
C ALA A 76 8.41 -13.59 -1.87
N ASP A 77 8.62 -13.50 -0.56
CA ASP A 77 9.41 -14.46 0.21
C ASP A 77 8.72 -15.83 0.25
N GLU A 78 7.40 -15.88 0.39
CA GLU A 78 6.63 -17.14 0.27
C GLU A 78 6.73 -17.73 -1.15
N LEU A 79 6.61 -16.92 -2.21
CA LEU A 79 6.78 -17.40 -3.59
C LEU A 79 8.17 -18.03 -3.83
N ILE A 80 9.21 -17.47 -3.21
CA ILE A 80 10.57 -18.02 -3.26
C ILE A 80 10.64 -19.35 -2.51
N ALA A 81 10.06 -19.42 -1.31
CA ALA A 81 10.04 -20.64 -0.50
C ALA A 81 9.38 -21.81 -1.25
N GLN A 82 8.35 -21.52 -2.04
CA GLN A 82 7.66 -22.51 -2.88
C GLN A 82 8.43 -22.88 -4.15
N ASN A 83 9.30 -21.99 -4.65
CA ASN A 83 9.98 -22.14 -5.93
C ASN A 83 11.50 -21.93 -5.85
N PRO A 84 12.23 -22.56 -4.90
CA PRO A 84 13.60 -22.15 -4.55
C PRO A 84 14.63 -22.44 -5.66
N LYS A 85 14.31 -23.30 -6.62
CA LYS A 85 15.17 -23.61 -7.78
C LYS A 85 14.98 -22.65 -8.95
N LEU A 86 13.90 -21.87 -8.95
CA LEU A 86 13.49 -21.02 -10.06
C LEU A 86 13.55 -19.54 -9.70
N LEU A 87 13.13 -19.18 -8.49
CA LEU A 87 13.01 -17.81 -8.02
C LEU A 87 13.99 -17.55 -6.87
N SER A 88 14.69 -16.42 -6.93
CA SER A 88 15.62 -15.99 -5.89
C SER A 88 15.52 -14.48 -5.66
N LYS A 89 15.76 -14.04 -4.43
CA LYS A 89 15.84 -12.63 -4.01
C LYS A 89 17.29 -12.25 -3.75
N PHE A 90 17.66 -11.05 -4.16
CA PHE A 90 18.99 -10.49 -3.92
C PHE A 90 18.89 -8.98 -3.69
N VAL A 91 19.85 -8.40 -2.98
CA VAL A 91 19.90 -6.95 -2.75
C VAL A 91 20.60 -6.31 -3.95
N ILE A 92 19.97 -5.29 -4.55
CA ILE A 92 20.56 -4.54 -5.66
C ILE A 92 21.14 -3.19 -5.23
N SER A 93 20.57 -2.58 -4.18
CA SER A 93 21.03 -1.29 -3.65
C SER A 93 20.34 -0.96 -2.33
N LYS A 94 20.49 0.28 -1.85
CA LYS A 94 19.73 0.89 -0.76
C LYS A 94 19.06 2.18 -1.23
N THR A 95 17.90 2.51 -0.65
CA THR A 95 17.24 3.81 -0.85
C THR A 95 18.02 4.93 -0.14
N TYR A 96 17.64 6.19 -0.40
CA TYR A 96 18.21 7.35 0.31
C TYR A 96 18.08 7.22 1.85
N ASN A 97 16.97 6.68 2.33
CA ASN A 97 16.72 6.44 3.77
C ASN A 97 17.31 5.10 4.28
N GLY A 98 18.11 4.41 3.46
CA GLY A 98 18.82 3.19 3.88
C GLY A 98 18.02 1.87 3.80
N ALA A 99 16.78 1.89 3.31
CA ALA A 99 16.00 0.67 3.10
C ALA A 99 16.59 -0.16 1.95
N MET A 100 16.56 -1.48 2.04
CA MET A 100 17.11 -2.35 1.00
C MET A 100 16.23 -2.32 -0.26
N ILE A 101 16.85 -2.24 -1.43
CA ILE A 101 16.18 -2.44 -2.71
C ILE A 101 16.45 -3.87 -3.14
N HIS A 102 15.39 -4.65 -3.30
CA HIS A 102 15.47 -6.06 -3.67
C HIS A 102 15.23 -6.25 -5.17
N GLY A 103 16.05 -7.08 -5.80
CA GLY A 103 15.81 -7.67 -7.10
C GLY A 103 15.34 -9.12 -6.95
N TYR A 104 14.54 -9.57 -7.92
CA TYR A 104 14.06 -10.95 -7.99
C TYR A 104 14.48 -11.54 -9.33
N LYS A 105 15.06 -12.76 -9.30
CA LYS A 105 15.51 -13.46 -10.49
C LYS A 105 14.72 -14.74 -10.66
N LEU A 106 13.96 -14.82 -11.76
CA LEU A 106 13.32 -16.03 -12.27
C LEU A 106 14.19 -16.62 -13.39
N THR A 107 14.71 -17.83 -13.23
CA THR A 107 15.59 -18.42 -14.24
C THR A 107 15.61 -19.95 -14.25
N LYS A 108 15.94 -20.51 -15.42
CA LYS A 108 16.38 -21.91 -15.59
C LYS A 108 17.83 -22.01 -16.14
N GLY A 109 18.61 -20.92 -16.07
CA GLY A 109 20.03 -20.91 -16.47
C GLY A 109 20.36 -20.25 -17.82
N HIS A 110 19.60 -19.25 -18.26
CA HIS A 110 19.85 -18.55 -19.54
C HIS A 110 20.77 -17.33 -19.38
N SER A 111 21.53 -16.98 -20.44
CA SER A 111 22.48 -15.85 -20.45
C SER A 111 21.85 -14.49 -20.73
N GLN A 112 20.73 -14.46 -21.45
CA GLN A 112 19.96 -13.25 -21.74
C GLN A 112 18.85 -13.06 -20.70
N SER A 113 18.56 -11.81 -20.34
CA SER A 113 17.58 -11.46 -19.32
C SER A 113 16.63 -10.38 -19.83
N LEU A 114 15.39 -10.44 -19.36
CA LEU A 114 14.42 -9.36 -19.47
C LEU A 114 14.37 -8.62 -18.14
N TYR A 115 14.34 -7.29 -18.20
CA TYR A 115 14.25 -6.44 -17.01
C TYR A 115 12.86 -5.85 -16.89
N PHE A 116 12.27 -5.99 -15.72
CA PHE A 116 10.98 -5.42 -15.37
C PHE A 116 11.13 -4.60 -14.08
N GLN A 117 10.60 -3.38 -14.10
CA GLN A 117 10.55 -2.50 -12.95
C GLN A 117 9.16 -1.87 -12.89
N ALA A 118 8.63 -1.74 -11.67
CA ALA A 118 7.42 -1.01 -11.39
C ALA A 118 7.67 0.03 -10.28
N GLN A 119 6.76 1.00 -10.15
CA GLN A 119 6.74 1.96 -9.05
C GLN A 119 8.01 2.81 -8.90
N VAL A 120 8.62 3.24 -10.02
CA VAL A 120 9.69 4.25 -9.98
C VAL A 120 9.16 5.59 -9.43
N HIS A 121 7.89 5.88 -9.69
CA HIS A 121 7.11 6.90 -9.00
C HIS A 121 6.10 6.22 -8.09
N ALA A 122 5.97 6.71 -6.86
CA ALA A 122 5.12 6.10 -5.84
C ALA A 122 3.61 6.31 -6.07
N ARG A 123 3.23 7.27 -6.93
CA ARG A 123 1.85 7.68 -7.22
C ARG A 123 1.74 8.14 -8.67
#